data_AF-A0A543EU48-F1
#
_entry.id   AF-A0A543EU48-F1
#
_cell.length_a   1.000
_cell.length_b   1.000
_cell.length_c   1.000
_cell.angle_alpha   90.00
_cell.angle_beta   90.00
_cell.angle_gamma   90.00
#
_symmetry.space_group_name_H-M   'P 1'
#
loop_
_entity.id
_entity.type
_entity.pdbx_description
1 polymer ?
#
loop_
_entity_poly.entity_id
_entity_poly.type
_entity_poly.pdbx_seq_one_letter_code
_entity_poly.pdbx_strand_id
1 'polypeptide(L)'
;MSAEALAIALNHSRAKGTAKVVLLGIANHDGDGGAWPSIGTLARYANVDARTVQRAIDSLEKLGEVRRIIQGGGTHLTSDAHRPNLYRVTLRCPSDCDRTAQHRVGAVDRSPAPIASLADYGVRVTSVSPPDAGVAPGVTRMSPGRVTSVSPEPDLELTTHLPETNSRDRERANACTVGKRRGKPHRPTSTGYCLDCGARVDVSEEARA
;
A
#
# COMPACT_ATOMS: atom_id res chain seq x y z
N MET A 1 -4.67 -10.62 -9.58
CA MET A 1 -4.23 -9.34 -9.00
C MET A 1 -5.01 -8.25 -9.71
N SER A 2 -5.60 -7.31 -8.96
CA SER A 2 -6.44 -6.24 -9.52
C SER A 2 -5.93 -4.87 -9.08
N ALA A 3 -5.41 -4.11 -10.04
CA ALA A 3 -4.97 -2.73 -9.81
C ALA A 3 -6.17 -1.80 -9.52
N GLU A 4 -7.32 -2.05 -10.15
CA GLU A 4 -8.55 -1.29 -9.93
C GLU A 4 -9.09 -1.49 -8.51
N ALA A 5 -9.17 -2.74 -8.02
CA ALA A 5 -9.62 -3.01 -6.65
C ALA A 5 -8.73 -2.31 -5.61
N LEU A 6 -7.41 -2.27 -5.87
CA LEU A 6 -6.46 -1.57 -5.03
C LEU A 6 -6.70 -0.05 -5.03
N ALA A 7 -6.93 0.55 -6.21
CA ALA A 7 -7.21 1.98 -6.34
C ALA A 7 -8.53 2.37 -5.65
N ILE A 8 -9.58 1.56 -5.80
CA ILE A 8 -10.86 1.75 -5.09
C ILE A 8 -10.65 1.65 -3.57
N ALA A 9 -9.94 0.64 -3.09
CA ALA A 9 -9.63 0.46 -1.67
C ALA A 9 -8.83 1.64 -1.08
N LEU A 10 -7.87 2.18 -1.82
CA LEU A 10 -7.06 3.30 -1.37
C LEU A 10 -7.90 4.56 -1.17
N ASN A 11 -8.80 4.85 -2.10
CA ASN A 11 -9.51 6.13 -2.18
C ASN A 11 -10.90 6.14 -1.50
N HIS A 12 -11.58 4.99 -1.41
CA HIS A 12 -12.97 4.94 -0.91
C HIS A 12 -13.18 4.11 0.36
N SER A 13 -12.17 3.37 0.82
CA SER A 13 -12.28 2.64 2.09
C SER A 13 -12.36 3.61 3.28
N ARG A 14 -13.24 3.28 4.22
CA ARG A 14 -13.36 3.94 5.53
C ARG A 14 -12.41 3.35 6.56
N ALA A 15 -11.78 2.21 6.27
CA ALA A 15 -10.81 1.58 7.14
C ALA A 15 -9.60 2.49 7.39
N LYS A 16 -8.99 2.35 8.56
CA LYS A 16 -7.81 3.13 8.98
C LYS A 16 -6.71 2.20 9.50
N GLY A 17 -5.49 2.72 9.54
CA GLY A 17 -4.33 2.02 10.09
C GLY A 17 -4.15 0.62 9.50
N THR A 18 -3.91 -0.37 10.35
CA THR A 18 -3.68 -1.76 9.96
C THR A 18 -4.82 -2.36 9.13
N ALA A 19 -6.09 -2.04 9.45
CA ALA A 19 -7.21 -2.56 8.68
C ALA A 19 -7.19 -2.08 7.22
N LYS A 20 -6.78 -0.82 6.99
CA LYS A 20 -6.61 -0.30 5.64
C LYS A 20 -5.49 -1.02 4.89
N VAL A 21 -4.35 -1.27 5.54
CA VAL A 21 -3.24 -2.01 4.90
C VAL A 21 -3.61 -3.46 4.59
N VAL A 22 -4.34 -4.13 5.49
CA VAL A 22 -4.87 -5.47 5.25
C VAL A 22 -5.84 -5.49 4.08
N LEU A 23 -6.74 -4.49 3.97
CA LEU A 23 -7.64 -4.36 2.83
C LEU A 23 -6.88 -4.19 1.52
N LEU A 24 -5.85 -3.33 1.48
CA LEU A 24 -5.00 -3.16 0.30
C LEU A 24 -4.31 -4.48 -0.07
N GLY A 25 -3.84 -5.24 0.92
CA GLY A 25 -3.30 -6.58 0.73
C GLY A 25 -4.31 -7.55 0.11
N ILE A 26 -5.57 -7.53 0.56
CA ILE A 26 -6.64 -8.36 -0.03
C ILE A 26 -6.94 -7.90 -1.46
N ALA A 27 -7.11 -6.59 -1.68
CA ALA A 27 -7.44 -6.02 -2.98
C ALA A 27 -6.36 -6.28 -4.03
N ASN A 28 -5.08 -6.22 -3.65
CA ASN A 28 -3.97 -6.57 -4.54
C ASN A 28 -4.07 -8.02 -5.05
N HIS A 29 -4.60 -8.93 -4.24
CA HIS A 29 -4.80 -10.35 -4.59
C HIS A 29 -6.14 -10.62 -5.28
N ASP A 30 -6.97 -9.61 -5.50
CA ASP A 30 -8.28 -9.78 -6.12
C ASP A 30 -8.18 -10.16 -7.61
N GLY A 31 -9.17 -10.89 -8.09
CA GLY A 31 -9.27 -11.45 -9.45
C GLY A 31 -10.61 -12.13 -9.66
N ASP A 32 -10.79 -12.84 -10.78
CA ASP A 32 -12.11 -13.37 -11.19
C ASP A 32 -12.76 -14.30 -10.13
N GLY A 33 -11.94 -15.05 -9.39
CA GLY A 33 -12.40 -15.94 -8.31
C GLY A 33 -12.46 -15.30 -6.92
N GLY A 34 -12.05 -14.04 -6.77
CA GLY A 34 -11.79 -13.37 -5.51
C GLY A 34 -10.35 -13.53 -5.00
N ALA A 35 -10.06 -12.98 -3.83
CA ALA A 35 -8.74 -12.94 -3.23
C ALA A 35 -8.57 -14.02 -2.15
N TRP A 36 -7.50 -14.81 -2.18
CA TRP A 36 -7.23 -15.84 -1.16
C TRP A 36 -5.81 -15.77 -0.54
N PRO A 37 -5.29 -14.58 -0.20
CA PRO A 37 -4.02 -14.49 0.53
C PRO A 37 -4.15 -15.13 1.93
N SER A 38 -3.11 -15.84 2.36
CA SER A 38 -3.06 -16.39 3.71
C SER A 38 -2.96 -15.27 4.76
N ILE A 39 -3.37 -15.57 6.00
CA ILE A 39 -3.20 -14.64 7.14
C ILE A 39 -1.73 -14.26 7.31
N GLY A 40 -0.80 -15.20 7.13
CA GLY A 40 0.65 -14.94 7.20
C GLY A 40 1.15 -13.99 6.10
N THR A 41 0.57 -14.05 4.89
CA THR A 41 0.89 -13.08 3.83
C THR A 41 0.38 -11.67 4.19
N LEU A 42 -0.86 -11.55 4.69
CA LEU A 42 -1.41 -10.27 5.12
C LEU A 42 -0.66 -9.69 6.33
N ALA A 43 -0.23 -10.55 7.25
CA ALA A 43 0.59 -10.17 8.41
C ALA A 43 1.93 -9.55 7.97
N ARG A 44 2.59 -10.16 6.98
CA ARG A 44 3.82 -9.62 6.38
C ARG A 44 3.59 -8.26 5.73
N TYR A 45 2.52 -8.09 4.95
CA TYR A 45 2.21 -6.81 4.31
C TYR A 45 1.93 -5.70 5.31
N ALA A 46 1.18 -6.02 6.37
CA ALA A 46 0.79 -5.04 7.38
C ALA A 46 1.82 -4.88 8.52
N ASN A 47 2.89 -5.67 8.51
CA ASN A 47 3.92 -5.73 9.56
C ASN A 47 3.33 -5.90 10.97
N VAL A 48 2.42 -6.85 11.13
CA VAL A 48 1.74 -7.16 12.40
C VAL A 48 1.62 -8.68 12.57
N ASP A 49 1.22 -9.13 13.76
CA ASP A 49 0.94 -10.53 14.02
C ASP A 49 -0.39 -11.01 13.41
N ALA A 50 -0.57 -12.33 13.34
CA ALA A 50 -1.74 -12.97 12.76
C ALA A 50 -3.06 -12.63 13.50
N ARG A 51 -3.03 -12.46 14.83
CA ARG A 51 -4.22 -12.10 15.62
C ARG A 51 -4.66 -10.67 15.29
N THR A 52 -3.71 -9.77 15.09
CA THR A 52 -3.99 -8.40 14.64
C THR A 52 -4.60 -8.38 13.24
N VAL A 53 -4.12 -9.21 12.32
CA VAL A 53 -4.76 -9.37 10.99
C VAL A 53 -6.19 -9.89 11.11
N GLN A 54 -6.44 -10.89 11.95
CA GLN A 54 -7.81 -11.43 12.15
C GLN A 54 -8.76 -10.34 12.67
N ARG A 55 -8.34 -9.57 13.67
CA ARG A 55 -9.11 -8.41 14.19
C ARG A 55 -9.36 -7.35 13.12
N ALA A 56 -8.36 -7.09 12.28
CA ALA A 56 -8.48 -6.17 11.15
C ALA A 56 -9.51 -6.68 10.12
N ILE A 57 -9.46 -7.96 9.76
CA ILE A 57 -10.46 -8.59 8.87
C ILE A 57 -11.86 -8.47 9.48
N ASP A 58 -12.04 -8.79 10.77
CA ASP A 58 -13.34 -8.65 11.43
C ASP A 58 -13.86 -7.20 11.40
N SER A 59 -12.94 -6.23 11.49
CA SER A 59 -13.28 -4.80 11.35
C SER A 59 -13.71 -4.44 9.93
N LEU A 60 -13.06 -5.01 8.90
CA LEU A 60 -13.43 -4.82 7.49
C LEU A 60 -14.78 -5.47 7.17
N GLU A 61 -15.10 -6.62 7.77
CA GLU A 61 -16.42 -7.25 7.65
C GLU A 61 -17.51 -6.37 8.29
N LYS A 62 -17.24 -5.80 9.48
CA LYS A 62 -18.16 -4.85 10.14
C LYS A 62 -18.38 -3.58 9.31
N LEU A 63 -17.37 -3.11 8.60
CA LEU A 63 -17.48 -1.98 7.68
C LEU A 63 -18.18 -2.35 6.37
N GLY A 64 -18.42 -3.63 6.10
CA GLY A 64 -19.02 -4.10 4.86
C GLY A 64 -18.11 -3.93 3.64
N GLU A 65 -16.79 -3.86 3.84
CA GLU A 65 -15.80 -3.65 2.76
C GLU A 65 -15.20 -4.95 2.24
N VAL A 66 -15.26 -6.01 3.06
CA VAL A 66 -14.82 -7.37 2.72
C VAL A 66 -15.87 -8.36 3.20
N ARG A 67 -16.06 -9.42 2.42
CA ARG A 67 -16.76 -10.64 2.85
C ARG A 67 -15.77 -11.81 2.88
N ARG A 68 -15.62 -12.48 4.02
CA ARG A 68 -14.82 -13.71 4.16
C ARG A 68 -15.68 -14.95 3.93
N ILE A 69 -15.11 -15.91 3.21
CA ILE A 69 -15.63 -17.27 3.04
C ILE A 69 -14.55 -18.20 3.58
N ILE A 70 -14.85 -18.84 4.71
CA ILE A 70 -13.90 -19.69 5.44
C ILE A 70 -13.56 -20.92 4.60
N GLN A 71 -12.27 -21.24 4.46
CA GLN A 71 -11.76 -22.37 3.65
C GLN A 71 -12.26 -22.35 2.18
N GLY A 72 -12.70 -21.20 1.67
CA GLY A 72 -13.25 -21.07 0.32
C GLY A 72 -12.22 -20.84 -0.78
N GLY A 73 -10.94 -20.70 -0.44
CA GLY A 73 -9.86 -20.37 -1.37
C GLY A 73 -9.04 -21.57 -1.82
N GLY A 74 -7.93 -21.28 -2.51
CA GLY A 74 -6.99 -22.28 -3.00
C GLY A 74 -7.38 -22.86 -4.37
N THR A 75 -6.57 -23.80 -4.84
CA THR A 75 -6.79 -24.51 -6.12
C THR A 75 -7.42 -25.88 -5.88
N HIS A 76 -7.80 -26.57 -6.97
CA HIS A 76 -8.30 -27.95 -6.90
C HIS A 76 -7.31 -28.95 -6.28
N LEU A 77 -6.02 -28.59 -6.20
CA LEU A 77 -4.97 -29.38 -5.57
C LEU A 77 -4.88 -29.18 -4.05
N THR A 78 -5.56 -28.16 -3.52
CA THR A 78 -5.52 -27.83 -2.10
C THR A 78 -6.57 -28.65 -1.36
N SER A 79 -6.16 -29.51 -0.43
CA SER A 79 -7.08 -30.28 0.41
C SER A 79 -7.99 -29.35 1.20
N ASP A 80 -9.26 -29.73 1.38
CA ASP A 80 -10.28 -28.88 2.01
C ASP A 80 -9.92 -28.38 3.42
N ALA A 81 -9.18 -29.16 4.20
CA ALA A 81 -8.73 -28.78 5.55
C ALA A 81 -7.61 -27.72 5.57
N HIS A 82 -6.92 -27.51 4.45
CA HIS A 82 -5.79 -26.58 4.33
C HIS A 82 -6.10 -25.42 3.37
N ARG A 83 -7.37 -25.28 2.95
CA ARG A 83 -7.76 -24.21 2.04
C ARG A 83 -7.63 -22.86 2.75
N PRO A 84 -6.99 -21.86 2.15
CA PRO A 84 -7.04 -20.53 2.71
C PRO A 84 -8.48 -20.00 2.68
N ASN A 85 -8.74 -18.96 3.47
CA ASN A 85 -9.99 -18.22 3.35
C ASN A 85 -10.02 -17.50 2.00
N LEU A 86 -11.21 -17.42 1.42
CA LEU A 86 -11.49 -16.58 0.27
C LEU A 86 -12.12 -15.28 0.74
N TYR A 87 -11.69 -14.17 0.16
CA TYR A 87 -12.16 -12.82 0.46
C TYR A 87 -12.73 -12.22 -0.81
N ARG A 88 -13.89 -11.58 -0.69
CA ARG A 88 -14.49 -10.76 -1.74
C ARG A 88 -14.45 -9.30 -1.31
N VAL A 89 -13.83 -8.44 -2.10
CA VAL A 89 -13.87 -7.00 -1.88
C VAL A 89 -15.24 -6.50 -2.34
N THR A 90 -16.04 -6.01 -1.40
CA THR A 90 -17.38 -5.48 -1.66
C THR A 90 -17.38 -3.98 -1.92
N LEU A 91 -16.27 -3.30 -1.60
CA LEU A 91 -16.08 -1.89 -1.87
C LEU A 91 -16.21 -1.58 -3.38
N ARG A 92 -16.89 -0.49 -3.72
CA ARG A 92 -17.09 0.00 -5.09
C ARG A 92 -16.82 1.50 -5.13
N CYS A 93 -16.37 2.01 -6.28
CA CYS A 93 -16.30 3.45 -6.49
C CYS A 93 -17.74 4.03 -6.52
N PRO A 94 -18.00 5.10 -5.77
CA PRO A 94 -19.32 5.71 -5.72
C PRO A 94 -19.69 6.35 -7.06
N SER A 95 -20.96 6.71 -7.24
CA SER A 95 -21.45 7.26 -8.53
C SER A 95 -20.88 8.63 -8.88
N ASP A 96 -20.44 9.38 -7.87
CA ASP A 96 -19.84 10.72 -7.96
C ASP A 96 -18.30 10.70 -8.06
N CYS A 97 -17.70 9.51 -8.11
CA CYS A 97 -16.28 9.32 -8.32
C CYS A 97 -15.95 9.48 -9.82
N ASP A 98 -14.92 10.28 -10.11
CA ASP A 98 -14.49 10.61 -11.48
C ASP A 98 -13.95 9.41 -12.26
N ARG A 99 -13.76 8.26 -11.60
CA ARG A 99 -13.18 7.01 -12.12
C ARG A 99 -11.83 7.21 -12.82
N THR A 100 -11.16 8.33 -12.55
CA THR A 100 -9.79 8.51 -12.98
C THR A 100 -8.89 7.61 -12.14
N ALA A 101 -7.62 7.48 -12.52
CA ALA A 101 -6.65 6.74 -11.70
C ALA A 101 -6.55 7.26 -10.25
N GLN A 102 -6.97 8.51 -10.00
CA GLN A 102 -6.95 9.13 -8.68
C GLN A 102 -8.27 8.97 -7.92
N HIS A 103 -9.31 8.43 -8.54
CA HIS A 103 -10.62 8.16 -7.93
C HIS A 103 -11.13 9.34 -7.09
N ARG A 104 -11.05 10.56 -7.66
CA ARG A 104 -11.47 11.76 -6.95
C ARG A 104 -12.98 11.79 -6.92
N VAL A 105 -13.53 11.98 -5.73
CA VAL A 105 -14.92 12.35 -5.58
C VAL A 105 -14.96 13.88 -5.69
N GLY A 106 -15.48 14.37 -6.81
CA GLY A 106 -15.74 15.80 -6.96
C GLY A 106 -16.76 16.20 -5.90
N ALA A 107 -16.59 17.37 -5.29
CA ALA A 107 -17.67 18.03 -4.59
C ALA A 107 -18.77 18.33 -5.63
N VAL A 108 -19.59 17.34 -5.98
CA VAL A 108 -20.95 17.58 -6.46
C VAL A 108 -21.62 18.29 -5.31
N ASP A 109 -21.51 19.62 -5.37
CA ASP A 109 -22.32 20.62 -4.73
C ASP A 109 -23.15 20.05 -3.57
N ARG A 110 -22.51 19.84 -2.41
CA ARG A 110 -23.22 20.01 -1.15
C ARG A 110 -23.44 21.51 -0.95
N SER A 111 -24.07 22.18 -1.92
CA SER A 111 -24.89 23.32 -1.59
C SER A 111 -25.90 22.74 -0.60
N PRO A 112 -25.94 23.20 0.66
CA PRO A 112 -27.15 22.96 1.43
C PRO A 112 -28.30 23.40 0.53
N ALA A 113 -29.33 22.55 0.40
CA ALA A 113 -30.58 22.91 -0.29
C ALA A 113 -30.88 24.37 0.02
N PRO A 114 -31.25 25.21 -0.96
CA PRO A 114 -31.33 26.65 -0.78
C PRO A 114 -32.11 26.89 0.49
N ILE A 115 -31.42 27.34 1.55
CA ILE A 115 -32.09 27.76 2.76
C ILE A 115 -32.95 28.90 2.23
N ALA A 116 -34.27 28.69 2.21
CA ALA A 116 -35.22 29.71 1.83
C ALA A 116 -34.78 30.99 2.55
N SER A 117 -34.53 32.02 1.76
CA SER A 117 -33.96 33.30 2.16
C SER A 117 -34.33 33.66 3.60
N LEU A 118 -33.32 33.75 4.48
CA LEU A 118 -33.48 34.28 5.84
C LEU A 118 -33.92 35.76 5.84
N ALA A 119 -34.28 36.35 4.70
CA ALA A 119 -34.97 37.63 4.63
C ALA A 119 -36.29 37.65 5.42
N ASP A 120 -36.91 36.49 5.69
CA ASP A 120 -38.15 36.41 6.48
C ASP A 120 -37.92 36.50 8.01
N TYR A 121 -36.71 36.20 8.50
CA TYR A 121 -36.34 36.45 9.89
C TYR A 121 -35.43 37.66 9.91
N GLY A 122 -35.99 38.85 10.18
CA GLY A 122 -35.35 40.18 10.12
C GLY A 122 -34.05 40.40 10.90
N VAL A 123 -33.03 39.59 10.65
CA VAL A 123 -31.68 39.68 11.19
C VAL A 123 -30.87 40.50 10.21
N ARG A 124 -30.65 41.77 10.56
CA ARG A 124 -29.74 42.65 9.82
C ARG A 124 -28.30 42.22 10.11
N VAL A 125 -27.68 41.54 9.15
CA VAL A 125 -26.22 41.35 9.16
C VAL A 125 -25.60 42.63 8.61
N THR A 126 -25.08 43.48 9.50
CA THR A 126 -24.26 44.62 9.09
C THR A 126 -22.93 44.10 8.55
N SER A 127 -22.69 44.31 7.25
CA SER A 127 -21.37 44.15 6.66
C SER A 127 -20.38 45.10 7.34
N VAL A 128 -19.39 44.57 8.03
CA VAL A 128 -18.26 45.36 8.53
C VAL A 128 -17.29 45.52 7.37
N SER A 129 -17.16 46.75 6.86
CA SER A 129 -16.11 47.08 5.89
C SER A 129 -14.72 46.87 6.51
N PRO A 130 -13.74 46.36 5.75
CA PRO A 130 -12.37 46.23 6.24
C PRO A 130 -11.77 47.62 6.52
N PRO A 131 -10.91 47.77 7.56
CA PRO A 131 -10.26 49.03 7.84
C PRO A 131 -9.20 49.37 6.79
N ASP A 132 -9.22 50.64 6.35
CA ASP A 132 -8.14 51.26 5.60
C ASP A 132 -6.85 51.26 6.44
N ALA A 133 -5.85 50.50 6.00
CA ALA A 133 -4.49 50.57 6.53
C ALA A 133 -3.49 50.51 5.38
N GLY A 134 -3.06 51.69 4.93
CA GLY A 134 -1.90 51.85 4.08
C GLY A 134 -0.62 51.54 4.86
N VAL A 135 0.03 50.43 4.55
CA VAL A 135 1.48 50.22 4.69
C VAL A 135 1.92 49.32 3.54
N ALA A 136 2.70 49.85 2.61
CA ALA A 136 3.30 49.09 1.53
C ALA A 136 4.59 48.41 2.00
N PRO A 137 4.81 47.11 1.75
CA PRO A 137 6.14 46.59 1.51
C PRO A 137 6.41 46.67 0.01
N GLY A 138 7.48 47.39 -0.36
CA GLY A 138 7.90 47.55 -1.75
C GLY A 138 8.19 46.20 -2.39
N VAL A 139 7.40 45.85 -3.42
CA VAL A 139 7.69 44.73 -4.30
C VAL A 139 8.26 45.29 -5.59
N THR A 140 9.58 45.25 -5.73
CA THR A 140 10.26 45.59 -6.98
C THR A 140 9.86 44.58 -8.06
N ARG A 141 9.25 45.07 -9.13
CA ARG A 141 8.87 44.28 -10.30
C ARG A 141 10.13 43.97 -11.12
N MET A 142 10.64 42.75 -11.05
CA MET A 142 11.74 42.28 -11.90
C MET A 142 11.21 41.92 -13.29
N SER A 143 11.77 42.56 -14.32
CA SER A 143 11.55 42.23 -15.74
C SER A 143 12.12 40.84 -16.07
N PRO A 144 11.54 40.09 -17.03
CA PRO A 144 12.04 38.78 -17.38
C PRO A 144 13.38 38.93 -18.12
N GLY A 145 14.47 38.61 -17.43
CA GLY A 145 15.79 38.44 -18.03
C GLY A 145 15.80 37.21 -18.94
N ARG A 146 16.35 37.38 -20.14
CA ARG A 146 16.58 36.33 -21.14
C ARG A 146 17.35 35.15 -20.52
N VAL A 147 16.68 34.01 -20.36
CA VAL A 147 17.32 32.77 -19.91
C VAL A 147 18.09 32.18 -21.10
N THR A 148 19.42 32.20 -21.03
CA THR A 148 20.25 31.32 -21.87
C THR A 148 20.06 29.90 -21.38
N SER A 149 19.57 29.02 -22.25
CA SER A 149 19.49 27.58 -22.00
C SER A 149 20.89 27.01 -21.88
N VAL A 150 21.31 26.71 -20.65
CA VAL A 150 22.41 25.77 -20.41
C VAL A 150 21.76 24.49 -19.93
N SER A 151 21.71 23.52 -20.83
CA SER A 151 21.28 22.15 -20.53
C SER A 151 22.46 21.45 -19.86
N PRO A 152 22.36 20.96 -18.62
CA PRO A 152 23.29 19.95 -18.17
C PRO A 152 22.84 18.63 -18.79
N GLU A 153 23.64 18.07 -19.70
CA GLU A 153 23.55 16.65 -20.03
C GLU A 153 23.75 15.87 -18.72
N PRO A 154 22.84 14.96 -18.34
CA PRO A 154 23.13 14.05 -17.24
C PRO A 154 24.15 13.03 -17.74
N ASP A 155 25.39 13.16 -17.27
CA ASP A 155 26.40 12.10 -17.42
C ASP A 155 25.87 10.81 -16.80
N LEU A 156 25.55 9.84 -17.67
CA LEU A 156 25.25 8.46 -17.31
C LEU A 156 26.56 7.71 -17.05
N GLU A 157 27.29 8.10 -16.01
CA GLU A 157 28.37 7.28 -15.47
C GLU A 157 27.79 6.41 -14.35
N LEU A 158 27.42 5.18 -14.71
CA LEU A 158 27.00 4.13 -13.78
C LEU A 158 28.21 3.65 -12.98
N THR A 159 28.57 4.40 -11.94
CA THR A 159 29.56 3.95 -10.95
C THR A 159 28.92 2.86 -10.08
N THR A 160 29.10 1.61 -10.47
CA THR A 160 28.77 0.44 -9.66
C THR A 160 29.73 0.34 -8.48
N HIS A 161 29.52 1.15 -7.45
CA HIS A 161 30.07 0.87 -6.12
C HIS A 161 29.20 -0.22 -5.47
N LEU A 162 29.49 -1.47 -5.80
CA LEU A 162 29.05 -2.59 -4.95
C LEU A 162 29.72 -2.42 -3.59
N PRO A 163 28.97 -2.42 -2.47
CA PRO A 163 29.60 -2.44 -1.15
C PRO A 163 30.38 -3.74 -1.03
N GLU A 164 31.70 -3.63 -0.85
CA GLU A 164 32.53 -4.78 -0.53
C GLU A 164 32.01 -5.40 0.77
N THR A 165 31.44 -6.59 0.64
CA THR A 165 30.91 -7.35 1.77
C THR A 165 32.09 -7.73 2.65
N ASN A 166 32.18 -7.13 3.84
CA ASN A 166 33.18 -7.48 4.82
C ASN A 166 33.11 -8.99 5.10
N SER A 167 34.26 -9.63 5.35
CA SER A 167 34.37 -11.08 5.59
C SER A 167 33.39 -11.61 6.65
N ARG A 168 33.07 -10.79 7.66
CA ARG A 168 32.07 -11.08 8.70
C ARG A 168 30.63 -11.10 8.18
N ASP A 169 30.29 -10.30 7.18
CA ASP A 169 28.97 -10.30 6.55
C ASP A 169 28.79 -11.50 5.62
N ARG A 170 29.87 -11.95 4.96
CA ARG A 170 29.90 -13.23 4.22
C ARG A 170 29.72 -14.43 5.15
N GLU A 171 30.38 -14.44 6.31
CA GLU A 171 30.18 -15.50 7.32
C GLU A 171 28.75 -15.55 7.86
N ARG A 172 28.10 -14.39 8.01
CA ARG A 172 26.68 -14.29 8.39
C ARG A 172 25.72 -14.80 7.31
N ALA A 173 26.05 -14.63 6.04
CA ALA A 173 25.29 -15.19 4.92
C ALA A 173 25.41 -16.73 4.82
N ASN A 174 26.48 -17.30 5.39
CA ASN A 174 26.75 -18.74 5.35
C ASN A 174 26.21 -19.51 6.56
N ALA A 175 25.60 -18.84 7.54
CA ALA A 175 25.09 -19.45 8.76
C ALA A 175 23.57 -19.33 8.90
N CYS A 176 22.92 -20.47 9.18
CA CYS A 176 21.50 -20.54 9.46
C CYS A 176 21.14 -19.67 10.66
N THR A 177 20.05 -18.92 10.55
CA THR A 177 19.59 -17.96 11.57
C THR A 177 18.42 -18.48 12.40
N VAL A 178 17.85 -19.64 12.04
CA VAL A 178 16.58 -20.15 12.57
C VAL A 178 16.78 -21.47 13.35
N GLY A 179 16.04 -21.61 14.45
CA GLY A 179 15.89 -22.88 15.18
C GLY A 179 17.17 -23.39 15.85
N LYS A 180 17.27 -24.72 16.02
CA LYS A 180 18.42 -25.40 16.66
C LYS A 180 19.73 -25.32 15.85
N ARG A 181 19.68 -24.76 14.64
CA ARG A 181 20.84 -24.56 13.76
C ARG A 181 21.35 -23.12 13.71
N ARG A 182 20.84 -22.23 14.57
CA ARG A 182 21.33 -20.85 14.65
C ARG A 182 22.86 -20.81 14.79
N GLY A 183 23.55 -20.18 13.84
CA GLY A 183 25.02 -20.07 13.80
C GLY A 183 25.75 -21.24 13.15
N LYS A 184 25.05 -22.25 12.62
CA LYS A 184 25.65 -23.39 11.89
C LYS A 184 25.48 -23.21 10.37
N PRO A 185 26.28 -23.88 9.52
CA PRO A 185 26.11 -23.83 8.08
C PRO A 185 24.70 -24.23 7.63
N HIS A 186 24.22 -23.62 6.55
CA HIS A 186 22.95 -24.00 5.93
C HIS A 186 22.98 -25.45 5.43
N ARG A 187 21.81 -26.11 5.43
CA ARG A 187 21.65 -27.45 4.87
C ARG A 187 20.86 -27.35 3.57
N PRO A 188 21.51 -27.22 2.40
CA PRO A 188 20.82 -27.01 1.14
C PRO A 188 20.03 -28.26 0.71
N THR A 189 18.90 -28.03 0.06
CA THR A 189 18.18 -29.00 -0.78
C THR A 189 18.84 -29.11 -2.16
N SER A 190 18.41 -30.09 -2.96
CA SER A 190 18.75 -30.18 -4.39
C SER A 190 18.34 -28.93 -5.19
N THR A 191 17.42 -28.12 -4.67
CA THR A 191 16.96 -26.86 -5.29
C THR A 191 17.75 -25.63 -4.82
N GLY A 192 18.78 -25.79 -3.98
CA GLY A 192 19.63 -24.70 -3.51
C GLY A 192 19.00 -23.86 -2.39
N TYR A 193 18.06 -24.40 -1.61
CA TYR A 193 17.45 -23.71 -0.48
C TYR A 193 17.73 -24.44 0.83
N CYS A 194 17.98 -23.70 1.92
CA CYS A 194 18.19 -24.29 3.23
C CYS A 194 16.90 -24.97 3.73
N LEU A 195 16.99 -26.24 4.12
CA LEU A 195 15.88 -27.03 4.67
C LEU A 195 15.25 -26.42 5.93
N ASP A 196 16.03 -25.70 6.73
CA ASP A 196 15.59 -25.20 8.03
C ASP A 196 14.99 -23.78 7.94
N CYS A 197 15.67 -22.86 7.25
CA CYS A 197 15.28 -21.45 7.20
C CYS A 197 14.78 -20.95 5.84
N GLY A 198 14.87 -21.78 4.79
CA GLY A 198 14.46 -21.40 3.43
C GLY A 198 15.35 -20.37 2.74
N ALA A 199 16.48 -19.98 3.32
CA ALA A 199 17.44 -19.10 2.66
C ALA A 199 18.03 -19.78 1.41
N ARG A 200 18.20 -19.02 0.33
CA ARG A 200 18.89 -19.50 -0.87
C ARG A 200 20.38 -19.63 -0.55
N VAL A 201 20.94 -20.80 -0.86
CA VAL A 201 22.34 -21.13 -0.66
C VAL A 201 22.93 -21.30 -2.05
N ASP A 202 23.97 -20.54 -2.38
CA ASP A 202 24.69 -20.75 -3.63
C ASP A 202 25.48 -22.06 -3.52
N VAL A 203 24.89 -23.10 -4.10
CA VAL A 203 25.57 -24.38 -4.36
C VAL A 203 26.46 -24.16 -5.59
N SER A 204 27.68 -23.68 -5.36
CA SER A 204 28.72 -23.63 -6.38
C SER A 204 28.86 -25.00 -7.05
N GLU A 205 28.90 -25.03 -8.39
CA GLU A 205 29.08 -26.22 -9.23
C GLU A 205 30.47 -26.87 -9.05
N GLU A 206 30.76 -27.48 -7.90
CA GLU A 206 31.94 -28.33 -7.68
C GLU A 206 31.57 -29.83 -7.61
N ALA A 207 30.65 -30.26 -8.48
CA ALA A 207 30.31 -31.68 -8.66
C ALA A 207 30.22 -32.09 -10.14
N ARG A 208 31.14 -31.57 -10.96
CA ARG A 208 31.54 -32.17 -12.24
C ARG A 208 33.06 -32.36 -12.23
N ALA A 209 33.48 -33.42 -11.54
CA ALA A 209 34.74 -34.12 -11.77
C ALA A 209 34.39 -35.58 -12.01
#